data_AF-A0A438H7Y4-F1
#
_entry.id   AF-A0A438H7Y4-F1
#
_cell.length_a   1.000
_cell.length_b   1.000
_cell.length_c   1.000
_cell.angle_alpha   90.00
_cell.angle_beta   90.00
_cell.angle_gamma   90.00
#
_symmetry.space_group_name_H-M   'P 1'
#
loop_
_entity.id
_entity.type
_entity.pdbx_description
1 polymer ?
#
loop_
_entity_poly.entity_id
_entity_poly.type
_entity_poly.pdbx_seq_one_letter_code
_entity_poly.pdbx_strand_id
1 'polypeptide(L)'
;MDIGNKPDSDQMEDHELEKLVRYEVDKALVSSAEGFAWSRALNVKLQRGGLNVGRLQNSSITPQTQKASLPTKFSPNPNPKPSQKDSKRSKRLQCLPKPKRGAGTEGEEVQFRQQLTNLRTLMPGGNEMGVNELLTEVGSYLVALELQVNVLRCLVDTQ
;
A
#
# COMPACT_ATOMS: atom_id res chain seq x y z
N MET A 1 -7.29 -50.53 14.31
CA MET A 1 -7.19 -49.45 15.31
C MET A 1 -6.82 -48.20 14.52
N ASP A 2 -7.81 -47.37 14.21
CA ASP A 2 -7.59 -46.07 13.58
C ASP A 2 -7.28 -45.08 14.69
N ILE A 3 -6.02 -44.68 14.82
CA ILE A 3 -5.65 -43.57 15.69
C ILE A 3 -5.86 -42.31 14.85
N GLY A 4 -7.07 -41.78 14.94
CA GLY A 4 -7.39 -40.47 14.39
C GLY A 4 -6.51 -39.42 15.06
N ASN A 5 -5.56 -38.87 14.31
CA ASN A 5 -4.78 -37.70 14.69
C ASN A 5 -5.75 -36.52 14.87
N LYS A 6 -6.14 -36.28 16.12
CA LYS A 6 -6.80 -35.04 16.54
C LYS A 6 -5.71 -33.97 16.56
N PRO A 7 -5.82 -32.88 15.77
CA PRO A 7 -4.87 -31.78 15.90
C PRO A 7 -4.96 -31.22 17.32
N ASP A 8 -3.80 -31.06 17.95
CA ASP A 8 -3.66 -30.48 19.29
C ASP A 8 -4.31 -29.10 19.32
N SER A 9 -5.27 -28.95 20.24
CA SER A 9 -6.08 -27.74 20.41
C SER A 9 -5.21 -26.49 20.65
N ASP A 10 -4.05 -26.67 21.28
CA ASP A 10 -3.15 -25.59 21.69
C ASP A 10 -2.45 -24.91 20.48
N GLN A 11 -2.12 -25.65 19.41
CA GLN A 11 -1.49 -25.05 18.22
C GLN A 11 -2.45 -24.18 17.40
N MET A 12 -3.75 -24.46 17.48
CA MET A 12 -4.76 -23.63 16.81
C MET A 12 -4.86 -22.25 17.47
N GLU A 13 -4.71 -22.18 18.80
CA GLU A 13 -4.78 -20.94 19.56
C GLU A 13 -3.57 -20.03 19.30
N ASP A 14 -2.35 -20.60 19.27
CA ASP A 14 -1.13 -19.85 18.96
C ASP A 14 -1.17 -19.21 17.57
N HIS A 15 -1.68 -19.93 16.57
CA HIS A 15 -1.80 -19.41 15.21
C HIS A 15 -2.85 -18.29 15.08
N GLU A 16 -3.95 -18.38 15.85
CA GLU A 16 -4.94 -17.29 15.91
C GLU A 16 -4.40 -16.08 16.68
N LEU A 17 -3.60 -16.29 17.73
CA LEU A 17 -2.89 -15.23 18.42
C LEU A 17 -1.88 -14.53 17.49
N GLU A 18 -1.08 -15.27 16.72
CA GLU A 18 -0.13 -14.68 15.76
C GLU A 18 -0.86 -13.78 14.74
N LYS A 19 -1.99 -14.26 14.20
CA LYS A 19 -2.82 -13.48 13.28
C LYS A 19 -3.35 -12.20 13.92
N LEU A 20 -3.82 -12.28 15.17
CA LEU A 20 -4.33 -11.13 15.91
C LEU A 20 -3.22 -10.11 16.17
N VAL A 21 -2.07 -10.56 16.65
CA VAL A 21 -0.89 -9.71 16.87
C VAL A 21 -0.49 -9.02 15.57
N ARG A 22 -0.37 -9.77 14.46
CA ARG A 22 -0.05 -9.19 13.14
C ARG A 22 -1.09 -8.17 12.69
N TYR A 23 -2.37 -8.45 12.87
CA TYR A 23 -3.44 -7.52 12.53
C TYR A 23 -3.34 -6.22 13.33
N GLU A 24 -3.18 -6.31 14.65
CA GLU A 24 -3.11 -5.14 15.52
C GLU A 24 -1.88 -4.28 15.22
N VAL A 25 -0.74 -4.94 15.01
CA VAL A 25 0.50 -4.31 14.60
C VAL A 25 0.37 -3.61 13.25
N ASP A 26 -0.22 -4.25 12.24
CA ASP A 26 -0.48 -3.64 10.94
C ASP A 26 -1.48 -2.48 11.05
N LYS A 27 -2.50 -2.58 11.91
CA LYS A 27 -3.46 -1.50 12.19
C LYS A 27 -2.81 -0.30 12.87
N ALA A 28 -1.91 -0.52 13.81
CA ALA A 28 -1.13 0.53 14.44
C ALA A 28 -0.21 1.22 13.42
N LEU A 29 0.45 0.45 12.55
CA LEU A 29 1.30 0.96 11.47
C LEU A 29 0.51 1.83 10.47
N VAL A 30 -0.72 1.45 10.14
CA VAL A 30 -1.64 2.28 9.34
C VAL A 30 -1.95 3.59 10.05
N SER A 31 -2.21 3.53 11.36
CA SER A 31 -2.63 4.69 12.15
C SER A 31 -1.50 5.69 12.36
N SER A 32 -0.24 5.25 12.42
CA SER A 32 0.93 6.12 12.55
C SER A 32 1.27 6.89 11.27
N ALA A 33 0.74 6.44 10.12
CA ALA A 33 1.06 6.94 8.80
C ALA A 33 -0.20 7.36 8.03
N GLU A 34 -1.20 7.90 8.71
CA GLU A 34 -2.38 8.42 8.05
C GLU A 34 -1.98 9.50 7.01
N GLY A 35 -2.42 9.33 5.77
CA GLY A 35 -2.13 10.26 4.67
C GLY A 35 -1.16 9.73 3.61
N PHE A 36 -0.42 8.65 3.88
CA PHE A 36 0.41 7.99 2.87
C PHE A 36 -0.39 6.99 2.02
N ALA A 37 -0.03 6.82 0.75
CA ALA A 37 -0.65 5.85 -0.14
C ALA A 37 -0.41 4.41 0.34
N TRP A 38 0.79 4.09 0.84
CA TRP A 38 1.08 2.75 1.35
C TRP A 38 0.22 2.40 2.57
N SER A 39 -0.04 3.37 3.47
CA SER A 39 -0.87 3.14 4.64
C SER A 39 -2.34 2.96 4.27
N ARG A 40 -2.84 3.70 3.27
CA ARG A 40 -4.19 3.50 2.70
C ARG A 40 -4.32 2.12 2.07
N ALA A 41 -3.34 1.70 1.27
CA ALA A 41 -3.35 0.38 0.63
C ALA A 41 -3.31 -0.75 1.67
N LEU A 42 -2.47 -0.61 2.70
CA LEU A 42 -2.42 -1.55 3.82
C LEU A 42 -3.76 -1.60 4.57
N ASN A 43 -4.40 -0.46 4.83
CA ASN A 43 -5.71 -0.39 5.46
C ASN A 43 -6.79 -1.11 4.64
N VAL A 44 -6.79 -0.97 3.32
CA VAL A 44 -7.70 -1.71 2.43
C VAL A 44 -7.46 -3.22 2.53
N LYS A 45 -6.20 -3.66 2.58
CA LYS A 45 -5.84 -5.07 2.76
C LYS A 45 -6.38 -5.62 4.08
N LEU A 46 -6.25 -4.87 5.17
CA LEU A 46 -6.73 -5.25 6.50
C LEU A 46 -8.27 -5.31 6.59
N GLN A 47 -8.98 -4.43 5.88
CA GLN A 47 -10.44 -4.47 5.82
C GLN A 47 -10.95 -5.66 5.00
N ARG A 48 -10.23 -6.04 3.94
CA ARG A 48 -10.59 -7.18 3.09
C ARG A 48 -10.27 -8.52 3.74
N GLY A 49 -9.15 -8.59 4.46
CA GLY A 49 -8.69 -9.78 5.16
C GLY A 49 -9.37 -10.03 6.50
N GLY A 50 -10.56 -9.42 6.72
CA GLY A 50 -11.29 -9.39 8.00
C GLY A 50 -11.20 -10.70 8.76
N LEU A 51 -10.24 -10.77 9.69
CA LEU A 51 -10.29 -11.74 10.77
C LEU A 51 -11.56 -11.43 11.55
N ASN A 52 -12.24 -12.45 12.06
CA ASN A 52 -13.38 -12.30 12.95
C ASN A 52 -12.94 -11.74 14.33
N VAL A 53 -12.12 -10.68 14.37
CA VAL A 53 -11.60 -10.01 15.58
C VAL A 53 -12.74 -9.42 16.40
N GLY A 54 -13.90 -9.17 15.77
CA GLY A 54 -15.13 -8.78 16.47
C GLY A 54 -15.58 -9.77 17.55
N ARG A 55 -15.06 -11.01 17.59
CA ARG A 55 -15.37 -11.96 18.67
C ARG A 55 -14.57 -11.69 19.97
N LEU A 56 -13.42 -11.03 19.91
CA LEU A 56 -12.58 -10.71 21.09
C LEU A 56 -12.76 -9.25 21.58
N GLN A 57 -13.32 -8.36 20.76
CA GLN A 57 -13.60 -6.96 21.14
C GLN A 57 -14.78 -6.80 22.11
N ASN A 58 -15.47 -7.88 22.49
CA ASN A 58 -16.58 -7.84 23.45
C ASN A 58 -16.13 -7.59 24.91
N SER A 59 -14.82 -7.48 25.14
CA SER A 59 -14.24 -7.08 26.41
C SER A 59 -13.65 -5.66 26.28
N SER A 60 -14.53 -4.67 26.53
CA SER A 60 -14.24 -3.34 27.06
C SER A 60 -13.08 -2.52 26.46
N ILE A 61 -13.45 -1.54 25.63
CA ILE A 61 -13.26 -0.07 25.81
C ILE A 61 -13.22 0.55 24.41
N THR A 62 -14.34 1.14 23.99
CA THR A 62 -14.43 1.98 22.80
C THR A 62 -14.17 3.45 23.15
N PRO A 63 -13.16 4.13 22.57
CA PRO A 63 -13.12 5.58 22.58
C PRO A 63 -14.03 6.11 21.48
N GLN A 64 -15.17 6.66 21.89
CA GLN A 64 -16.13 7.38 21.06
C GLN A 64 -15.47 8.61 20.43
N THR A 65 -15.02 8.53 19.18
CA THR A 65 -14.56 9.69 18.41
C THR A 65 -15.73 10.31 17.65
N GLN A 66 -16.23 11.43 18.17
CA GLN A 66 -17.23 12.25 17.50
C GLN A 66 -16.59 12.92 16.27
N LYS A 67 -17.00 12.53 15.06
CA LYS A 67 -16.62 13.23 13.83
C LYS A 67 -17.43 14.53 13.71
N ALA A 68 -16.76 15.67 13.89
CA ALA A 68 -17.29 16.96 13.48
C ALA A 68 -17.34 17.02 11.94
N SER A 69 -18.52 17.33 11.40
CA SER A 69 -18.75 17.53 9.98
C SER A 69 -18.50 18.99 9.61
N LEU A 70 -17.70 19.23 8.57
CA LEU A 70 -17.58 20.55 7.95
C LEU A 70 -18.16 20.48 6.53
N PRO A 71 -19.17 21.30 6.18
CA PRO A 71 -19.69 21.37 4.84
C PRO A 71 -18.86 22.37 4.03
N THR A 72 -18.15 21.91 3.00
CA THR A 72 -17.52 22.83 2.05
C THR A 72 -18.09 22.57 0.67
N LYS A 73 -19.09 23.38 0.29
CA LYS A 73 -19.60 23.47 -1.07
C LYS A 73 -18.65 24.31 -1.90
N PHE A 74 -18.12 23.75 -2.99
CA PHE A 74 -17.63 24.52 -4.11
C PHE A 74 -17.96 23.79 -5.43
N SER A 75 -18.98 24.27 -6.11
CA SER A 75 -19.11 24.24 -7.57
C SER A 75 -18.82 25.68 -8.03
N PRO A 76 -18.13 25.93 -9.17
CA PRO A 76 -18.80 25.83 -10.46
C PRO A 76 -17.92 25.34 -11.63
N ASN A 77 -18.61 24.68 -12.56
CA ASN A 77 -18.18 24.36 -13.92
C ASN A 77 -18.34 25.59 -14.83
N PRO A 78 -17.39 25.87 -15.74
CA PRO A 78 -17.72 26.57 -16.99
C PRO A 78 -17.13 25.87 -18.22
N ASN A 79 -18.02 25.38 -19.08
CA ASN A 79 -17.74 25.06 -20.49
C ASN A 79 -17.34 26.33 -21.25
N PRO A 80 -16.49 26.23 -22.29
CA PRO A 80 -17.00 26.58 -23.62
C PRO A 80 -16.49 25.68 -24.76
N LYS A 81 -17.40 25.31 -25.67
CA LYS A 81 -17.08 24.90 -27.07
C LYS A 81 -16.79 26.16 -27.90
N PRO A 82 -16.01 26.07 -28.99
CA PRO A 82 -16.67 26.09 -30.31
C PRO A 82 -16.02 25.23 -31.41
N SER A 83 -16.93 24.74 -32.26
CA SER A 83 -16.89 24.29 -33.67
C SER A 83 -15.59 24.25 -34.49
N GLN A 84 -15.41 23.06 -35.10
CA GLN A 84 -15.08 22.73 -36.50
C GLN A 84 -14.38 23.76 -37.41
N LYS A 85 -13.30 23.28 -38.05
CA LYS A 85 -13.03 23.50 -39.48
C LYS A 85 -12.15 22.37 -40.04
N ASP A 86 -12.66 21.71 -41.07
CA ASP A 86 -11.95 20.78 -41.94
C ASP A 86 -10.80 21.48 -42.67
N SER A 87 -9.66 20.80 -42.88
CA SER A 87 -8.89 20.94 -44.12
C SER A 87 -7.79 19.88 -44.29
N LYS A 88 -8.02 19.01 -45.28
CA LYS A 88 -7.07 18.55 -46.31
C LYS A 88 -5.76 17.83 -45.89
N ARG A 89 -5.81 16.50 -46.07
CA ARG A 89 -4.82 15.61 -46.70
C ARG A 89 -3.50 16.27 -47.15
N SER A 90 -2.39 15.87 -46.52
CA SER A 90 -1.05 15.93 -47.13
C SER A 90 -0.28 14.64 -46.85
N LYS A 91 0.08 13.94 -47.92
CA LYS A 91 1.00 12.79 -47.92
C LYS A 91 2.41 13.33 -48.17
N ARG A 92 3.37 13.03 -47.29
CA ARG A 92 4.72 12.60 -47.71
C ARG A 92 5.56 12.11 -46.52
N LEU A 93 6.09 10.91 -46.71
CA LEU A 93 7.16 10.26 -45.97
C LEU A 93 8.37 11.18 -45.83
N GLN A 94 8.94 11.30 -44.62
CA GLN A 94 10.39 11.43 -44.42
C GLN A 94 10.79 10.75 -43.10
N CYS A 95 11.51 9.63 -43.24
CA CYS A 95 12.32 9.00 -42.20
C CYS A 95 13.58 9.84 -41.93
N LEU A 96 13.88 10.14 -40.66
CA LEU A 96 15.25 10.27 -40.13
C LEU A 96 15.23 10.53 -38.61
N PRO A 97 16.33 10.30 -37.87
CA PRO A 97 17.10 9.09 -37.70
C PRO A 97 16.76 8.42 -36.34
N LYS A 98 16.86 7.09 -36.28
CA LYS A 98 16.92 6.36 -35.00
C LYS A 98 18.09 6.90 -34.17
N PRO A 99 17.92 7.18 -32.86
CA PRO A 99 19.06 7.38 -31.99
C PRO A 99 19.93 6.13 -32.06
N LYS A 100 21.24 6.31 -32.33
CA LYS A 100 22.25 5.26 -32.19
C LYS A 100 22.07 4.67 -30.79
N ARG A 101 21.60 3.43 -30.70
CA ARG A 101 21.65 2.66 -29.45
C ARG A 101 23.11 2.50 -29.10
N GLY A 102 23.55 3.27 -28.11
CA GLY A 102 24.78 2.99 -27.40
C GLY A 102 24.61 1.62 -26.75
N ALA A 103 25.46 0.68 -27.15
CA ALA A 103 25.43 -0.72 -26.74
C ALA A 103 25.81 -0.95 -25.24
N GLY A 104 25.77 0.10 -24.41
CA GLY A 104 26.07 0.04 -22.97
C GLY A 104 24.87 0.28 -22.05
N THR A 105 23.70 0.71 -22.57
CA THR A 105 22.59 1.23 -21.74
C THR A 105 21.51 0.19 -21.40
N GLU A 106 21.38 -0.87 -22.20
CA GLU A 106 20.30 -1.86 -22.05
C GLU A 106 20.43 -2.62 -20.71
N GLY A 107 21.66 -2.91 -20.27
CA GLY A 107 21.91 -3.61 -19.01
C GLY A 107 21.57 -2.79 -17.76
N GLU A 108 21.84 -1.48 -17.78
CA GLU A 108 21.51 -0.58 -16.68
C GLU A 108 20.00 -0.33 -16.60
N GLU A 109 19.32 -0.16 -17.74
CA GLU A 109 17.87 0.03 -17.76
C GLU A 109 17.13 -1.22 -17.26
N VAL A 110 17.61 -2.42 -17.59
CA VAL A 110 17.05 -3.68 -17.09
C VAL A 110 17.24 -3.79 -15.56
N GLN A 111 18.43 -3.45 -15.04
CA GLN A 111 18.67 -3.45 -13.60
C GLN A 111 17.78 -2.43 -12.86
N PHE A 112 17.64 -1.22 -13.41
CA PHE A 112 16.78 -0.19 -12.84
C PHE A 112 15.32 -0.63 -12.79
N ARG A 113 14.81 -1.24 -13.86
CA ARG A 113 13.45 -1.81 -13.91
C ARG A 113 13.27 -2.93 -12.90
N GLN A 114 14.26 -3.81 -12.73
CA GLN A 114 14.22 -4.87 -11.74
C GLN A 114 14.17 -4.32 -10.31
N GLN A 115 14.99 -3.30 -10.01
CA GLN A 115 14.97 -2.64 -8.70
C GLN A 115 13.61 -2.00 -8.40
N LEU A 116 13.01 -1.32 -9.38
CA LEU A 116 11.65 -0.78 -9.23
C LEU A 116 10.62 -1.89 -8.99
N THR A 117 10.71 -3.02 -9.69
CA THR A 117 9.83 -4.17 -9.45
C THR A 117 9.98 -4.70 -8.04
N ASN A 118 11.21 -4.86 -7.55
CA ASN A 118 11.46 -5.30 -6.17
C ASN A 118 10.89 -4.31 -5.14
N LEU A 119 11.01 -3.01 -5.40
CA LEU A 119 10.47 -2.00 -4.50
C LEU A 119 8.94 -2.07 -4.42
N ARG A 120 8.27 -2.31 -5.55
CA ARG A 120 6.82 -2.47 -5.61
C ARG A 120 6.32 -3.70 -4.82
N THR A 121 7.08 -4.79 -4.82
CA THR A 121 6.68 -6.00 -4.08
C THR A 121 6.88 -5.87 -2.57
N LEU A 122 7.79 -5.00 -2.13
CA LEU A 122 8.07 -4.76 -0.71
C LEU A 122 7.09 -3.78 -0.06
N MET A 123 6.58 -2.80 -0.80
CA MET A 123 5.69 -1.78 -0.27
C MET A 123 4.21 -2.20 -0.34
N PRO A 124 3.42 -2.00 0.73
CA PRO A 124 1.97 -2.18 0.66
C PRO A 124 1.37 -1.26 -0.41
N GLY A 125 0.68 -1.83 -1.39
CA GLY A 125 0.12 -1.05 -2.51
C GLY A 125 1.14 -0.61 -3.56
N GLY A 126 2.39 -1.10 -3.51
CA GLY A 126 3.45 -0.66 -4.41
C GLY A 126 3.17 -0.96 -5.88
N ASN A 127 2.37 -1.98 -6.18
CA ASN A 127 2.00 -2.31 -7.56
C ASN A 127 0.97 -1.33 -8.15
N GLU A 128 0.19 -0.69 -7.28
CA GLU A 128 -0.81 0.31 -7.60
C GLU A 128 -0.23 1.73 -7.67
N MET A 129 0.89 1.98 -6.99
CA MET A 129 1.57 3.27 -6.97
C MET A 129 2.32 3.59 -8.26
N GLY A 130 2.26 4.86 -8.65
CA GLY A 130 3.17 5.42 -9.67
C GLY A 130 4.62 5.47 -9.17
N VAL A 131 5.60 5.52 -10.08
CA VAL A 131 7.04 5.55 -9.71
C VAL A 131 7.37 6.74 -8.79
N ASN A 132 6.83 7.92 -9.08
CA ASN A 132 7.10 9.10 -8.27
C ASN A 132 6.54 8.95 -6.85
N GLU A 133 5.29 8.52 -6.72
CA GLU A 133 4.63 8.27 -5.43
C GLU A 133 5.42 7.23 -4.62
N LEU A 134 5.78 6.10 -5.24
CA LEU A 134 6.58 5.04 -4.64
C LEU A 134 7.90 5.56 -4.06
N LEU A 135 8.65 6.36 -4.84
CA LEU A 135 9.93 6.92 -4.41
C LEU A 135 9.76 8.01 -3.34
N THR A 136 8.70 8.82 -3.40
CA THR A 136 8.44 9.84 -2.37
C THR A 136 7.97 9.24 -1.05
N GLU A 137 7.30 8.09 -1.08
CA GLU A 137 6.71 7.49 0.11
C GLU A 137 7.60 6.46 0.80
N VAL A 138 8.59 5.87 0.11
CA VAL A 138 9.49 4.85 0.67
C VAL A 138 10.13 5.29 2.00
N GLY A 139 10.51 6.57 2.11
CA GLY A 139 11.10 7.11 3.33
C GLY A 139 10.16 7.06 4.52
N SER A 140 8.89 7.44 4.32
CA SER A 140 7.87 7.38 5.37
C SER A 140 7.59 5.94 5.82
N TYR A 141 7.59 4.99 4.89
CA TYR A 141 7.39 3.57 5.20
C TYR A 141 8.56 3.01 6.02
N LEU A 142 9.80 3.33 5.66
CA LEU A 142 10.99 2.91 6.43
C LEU A 142 10.97 3.44 7.87
N VAL A 143 10.64 4.72 8.06
CA VAL A 143 10.52 5.32 9.41
C VAL A 143 9.44 4.62 10.23
N ALA A 144 8.30 4.31 9.61
CA ALA A 144 7.22 3.62 10.29
C ALA A 144 7.62 2.19 10.74
N LEU A 145 8.35 1.45 9.88
CA LEU A 145 8.89 0.13 10.22
C LEU A 145 9.93 0.21 11.35
N GLU A 146 10.81 1.22 11.32
CA GLU A 146 11.80 1.42 12.38
C GLU A 146 11.12 1.68 13.73
N LEU A 147 10.11 2.56 13.75
CA LEU A 147 9.32 2.83 14.95
C LEU A 147 8.65 1.55 15.48
N GLN A 148 8.06 0.75 14.59
CA GLN A 148 7.43 -0.52 14.94
C GLN A 148 8.43 -1.48 15.60
N VAL A 149 9.62 -1.66 15.02
CA VAL A 149 10.67 -2.52 15.58
C VAL A 149 11.14 -2.00 16.93
N ASN A 150 11.30 -0.68 17.08
CA ASN A 150 11.73 -0.08 18.34
C ASN A 150 10.70 -0.30 19.46
N VAL A 151 9.41 -0.12 19.17
CA VAL A 151 8.33 -0.39 20.14
C VAL A 151 8.31 -1.87 20.52
N LEU A 152 8.40 -2.78 19.56
CA LEU A 152 8.42 -4.23 19.83
C LEU A 152 9.62 -4.64 20.69
N ARG A 153 10.82 -4.10 20.42
CA ARG A 153 12.00 -4.32 21.26
C ARG A 153 11.76 -3.87 22.70
N CYS A 154 11.21 -2.68 22.89
CA CYS A 154 10.89 -2.18 24.23
C CYS A 154 9.94 -3.12 24.99
N LEU A 155 8.93 -3.70 24.31
CA LEU A 155 7.98 -4.63 24.94
C LEU A 155 8.63 -5.98 25.29
N VAL A 156 9.58 -6.45 24.49
CA VAL A 156 10.32 -7.69 24.76
C VAL A 156 11.31 -7.49 25.89
N ASP A 157 12.05 -6.38 25.89
CA ASP A 157 13.09 -6.06 26.88
C ASP A 157 12.51 -5.68 28.26
N THR A 158 11.19 -5.48 28.36
CA THR A 158 10.49 -5.26 29.65
C THR A 158 10.11 -6.54 30.40
N GLN A 159 10.51 -7.73 29.92
CA GLN A 159 10.35 -9.02 30.62
C GLN A 159 11.68 -9.50 31.23
#